data_AF-A0A1V6B220-F1
#
_entry.id   AF-A0A1V6B220-F1
#
_cell.length_a   1.000
_cell.length_b   1.000
_cell.length_c   1.000
_cell.angle_alpha   90.00
_cell.angle_beta   90.00
_cell.angle_gamma   90.00
#
_symmetry.space_group_name_H-M   'P 1'
#
loop_
_entity.id
_entity.type
_entity.pdbx_description
1 polymer ?
#
loop_
_entity_poly.entity_id
_entity_poly.type
_entity_poly.pdbx_seq_one_letter_code
_entity_poly.pdbx_strand_id
1 'polypeptide(L)'
;MRKMTAAAVAAVIALAASAVAEDLKESLAPKLQRIIGLQAEVGPLHPVLQNLYPVAVVDGDRFLIFDLDESKTGYRFLKEAPVPMPMPKGVRAAFPLEALDNRSACVVSPEVFDSARGYVTIFHEFVHCRQWETVEPALKGRLSIYRQAMEAGDYMWELSYPFPYENAEFAEDYPAALDRMDRGDGPEALRIRARLKDLLGPENYEYLCWQEWKEGFARYLENAILRHLNMEENHGGLALPLTRVAFYEGGSRFIAFLEGRENGLTLNLETLFERIADPSGEPAGNSIRPTGPSPTTH
;
A
#
# COMPACT_ATOMS: atom_id res chain seq x y z
N MET A 1 -11.17 -48.65 -32.41
CA MET A 1 -10.91 -47.43 -31.63
C MET A 1 -10.35 -47.83 -30.27
N ARG A 2 -9.06 -47.59 -29.98
CA ARG A 2 -8.49 -47.86 -28.66
C ARG A 2 -9.07 -46.85 -27.66
N LYS A 3 -9.81 -47.32 -26.66
CA LYS A 3 -10.25 -46.48 -25.53
C LYS A 3 -9.01 -46.11 -24.70
N MET A 4 -8.74 -44.81 -24.56
CA MET A 4 -7.71 -44.34 -23.62
C MET A 4 -8.14 -44.67 -22.20
N THR A 5 -7.19 -45.12 -21.38
CA THR A 5 -7.41 -45.41 -19.96
C THR A 5 -7.52 -44.09 -19.18
N ALA A 6 -8.20 -44.09 -18.03
CA ALA A 6 -8.33 -42.90 -17.18
C ALA A 6 -6.97 -42.29 -16.79
N ALA A 7 -5.94 -43.13 -16.60
CA ALA A 7 -4.58 -42.68 -16.34
C ALA A 7 -3.95 -41.92 -17.54
N ALA A 8 -4.23 -42.34 -18.78
CA ALA A 8 -3.74 -41.66 -19.97
C ALA A 8 -4.46 -40.32 -20.19
N VAL A 9 -5.75 -40.23 -19.83
CA VAL A 9 -6.49 -38.95 -19.86
C VAL A 9 -5.96 -37.98 -18.80
N ALA A 10 -5.71 -38.45 -17.57
CA ALA A 10 -5.13 -37.63 -16.51
C ALA A 10 -3.73 -37.11 -16.86
N ALA A 11 -2.88 -37.96 -17.48
CA ALA A 11 -1.55 -37.55 -17.93
C ALA A 11 -1.60 -36.46 -19.02
N VAL A 12 -2.52 -36.57 -19.99
CA VAL A 12 -2.70 -35.55 -21.03
C VAL A 12 -3.21 -34.24 -20.46
N ILE A 13 -4.12 -34.27 -19.48
CA ILE A 13 -4.61 -33.07 -18.78
C ILE A 13 -3.46 -32.40 -18.01
N ALA A 14 -2.63 -33.17 -17.31
CA ALA A 14 -1.47 -32.64 -16.58
C ALA A 14 -0.42 -32.02 -17.52
N LEU A 15 -0.13 -32.67 -18.65
CA LEU A 15 0.76 -32.14 -19.69
C LEU A 15 0.23 -30.83 -20.30
N ALA A 16 -1.07 -30.75 -20.59
CA ALA A 16 -1.69 -29.53 -21.10
C ALA A 16 -1.66 -28.40 -20.08
N ALA A 17 -1.97 -28.67 -18.80
CA ALA A 17 -1.89 -27.67 -17.73
C ALA A 17 -0.46 -27.18 -17.50
N SER A 18 0.53 -28.06 -17.60
CA SER A 18 1.95 -27.70 -17.50
C SER A 18 2.42 -26.83 -18.67
N ALA A 19 1.95 -27.10 -19.90
CA ALA A 19 2.28 -26.28 -21.06
C ALA A 19 1.67 -24.87 -20.95
N VAL A 20 0.41 -24.76 -20.53
CA VAL A 20 -0.24 -23.45 -20.31
C VAL A 20 0.45 -22.66 -19.19
N ALA A 21 0.92 -23.33 -18.14
CA ALA A 21 1.69 -22.70 -17.06
C ALA A 21 3.01 -22.09 -17.57
N GLU A 22 3.72 -22.83 -18.42
CA GLU A 22 4.99 -22.39 -18.98
C GLU A 22 4.80 -21.24 -19.97
N ASP A 23 3.77 -21.33 -20.83
CA ASP A 23 3.35 -20.26 -21.72
C ASP A 23 3.02 -18.97 -20.94
N LEU A 24 2.35 -19.08 -19.79
CA LEU A 24 2.05 -17.94 -18.93
C LEU A 24 3.33 -17.32 -18.36
N LYS A 25 4.27 -18.12 -17.83
CA LYS A 25 5.55 -17.61 -17.29
C LYS A 25 6.35 -16.87 -18.35
N GLU A 26 6.48 -17.44 -19.55
CA GLU A 26 7.18 -16.81 -20.67
C GLU A 26 6.49 -15.50 -21.07
N SER A 27 5.16 -15.46 -21.10
CA SER A 27 4.41 -14.24 -21.43
C SER A 27 4.56 -13.12 -20.38
N LEU A 28 4.86 -13.47 -19.12
CA LEU A 28 5.00 -12.52 -18.02
C LEU A 28 6.37 -11.86 -17.97
N ALA A 29 7.44 -12.50 -18.46
CA ALA A 29 8.79 -11.95 -18.43
C ALA A 29 8.91 -10.52 -19.00
N PRO A 30 8.44 -10.22 -20.24
CA PRO A 30 8.50 -8.85 -20.76
C PRO A 30 7.59 -7.87 -20.00
N LYS A 31 6.46 -8.34 -19.45
CA LYS A 31 5.55 -7.52 -18.63
C LYS A 31 6.22 -7.11 -17.31
N LEU A 32 6.89 -8.04 -16.63
CA LEU A 32 7.64 -7.76 -15.40
C LEU A 32 8.84 -6.85 -15.67
N GLN A 33 9.52 -7.00 -16.81
CA GLN A 33 10.63 -6.10 -17.16
C GLN A 33 10.18 -4.63 -17.32
N ARG A 34 8.93 -4.39 -17.72
CA ARG A 34 8.35 -3.04 -17.78
C ARG A 34 8.27 -2.37 -16.41
N ILE A 35 8.19 -3.13 -15.31
CA ILE A 35 8.26 -2.58 -13.95
C ILE A 35 9.60 -1.87 -13.73
N ILE A 36 10.71 -2.46 -14.19
CA ILE A 36 12.05 -1.84 -14.08
C ILE A 36 12.11 -0.53 -14.86
N GLY A 37 11.61 -0.54 -16.09
CA GLY A 37 11.56 0.67 -16.93
C GLY A 37 10.75 1.79 -16.28
N LEU A 38 9.57 1.46 -15.74
CA LEU A 38 8.73 2.43 -15.04
C LEU A 38 9.37 2.90 -13.73
N GLN A 39 10.05 2.02 -12.98
CA GLN A 39 10.75 2.40 -11.76
C GLN A 39 11.86 3.42 -12.03
N ALA A 40 12.60 3.27 -13.14
CA ALA A 40 13.63 4.23 -13.51
C ALA A 40 13.05 5.62 -13.81
N GLU A 41 11.82 5.68 -14.33
CA GLU A 41 11.08 6.91 -14.62
C GLU A 41 10.51 7.55 -13.35
N VAL A 42 9.87 6.77 -12.47
CA VAL A 42 9.12 7.29 -11.31
C VAL A 42 9.88 7.29 -9.99
N GLY A 43 10.97 6.52 -9.89
CA GLY A 43 11.82 6.42 -8.69
C GLY A 43 12.35 7.75 -8.17
N PRO A 44 12.70 8.74 -9.03
CA PRO A 44 13.09 10.07 -8.57
C PRO A 44 11.99 10.86 -7.85
N LEU A 45 10.70 10.49 -7.96
CA LEU A 45 9.60 11.21 -7.33
C LEU A 45 9.61 11.07 -5.80
N HIS A 46 10.01 9.91 -5.28
CA HIS A 46 10.07 9.66 -3.84
C HIS A 46 10.98 8.46 -3.50
N PRO A 47 11.77 8.48 -2.40
CA PRO A 47 12.67 7.37 -2.06
C PRO A 47 12.00 5.99 -1.91
N VAL A 48 10.72 5.96 -1.51
CA VAL A 48 9.94 4.72 -1.44
C VAL A 48 9.84 4.05 -2.80
N LEU A 49 9.63 4.83 -3.87
CA LEU A 49 9.44 4.35 -5.24
C LEU A 49 10.74 3.84 -5.89
N GLN A 50 11.89 4.05 -5.25
CA GLN A 50 13.16 3.48 -5.69
C GLN A 50 13.26 1.99 -5.37
N ASN A 51 12.44 1.47 -4.46
CA ASN A 51 12.47 0.08 -4.06
C ASN A 51 11.61 -0.78 -5.00
N LEU A 52 12.13 -1.96 -5.29
CA LEU A 52 11.46 -3.00 -6.07
C LEU A 52 11.28 -4.21 -5.17
N TYR A 53 10.17 -4.93 -5.35
CA TYR A 53 9.77 -6.04 -4.49
C TYR A 53 9.40 -7.27 -5.32
N PRO A 54 9.45 -8.48 -4.74
CA PRO A 54 8.94 -9.67 -5.39
C PRO A 54 7.50 -9.47 -5.89
N VAL A 55 7.19 -10.04 -7.05
CA VAL A 55 5.86 -10.04 -7.63
C VAL A 55 5.36 -11.47 -7.70
N ALA A 56 4.27 -11.77 -6.99
CA ALA A 56 3.57 -13.04 -7.04
C ALA A 56 2.32 -12.90 -7.90
N VAL A 57 2.33 -13.54 -9.07
CA VAL A 57 1.18 -13.55 -9.98
C VAL A 57 0.28 -14.72 -9.63
N VAL A 58 -1.00 -14.46 -9.37
CA VAL A 58 -2.00 -15.49 -9.06
C VAL A 58 -2.40 -16.23 -10.33
N ASP A 59 -2.23 -17.55 -10.34
CA ASP A 59 -2.66 -18.44 -11.41
C ASP A 59 -3.41 -19.64 -10.80
N GLY A 60 -4.74 -19.58 -10.80
CA GLY A 60 -5.57 -20.61 -10.18
C GLY A 60 -5.33 -20.71 -8.66
N ASP A 61 -4.81 -21.86 -8.22
CA ASP A 61 -4.52 -22.20 -6.83
C ASP A 61 -3.02 -22.07 -6.47
N ARG A 62 -2.24 -21.41 -7.32
CA ARG A 62 -0.82 -21.15 -7.09
C ARG A 62 -0.42 -19.70 -7.35
N PHE A 63 0.70 -19.32 -6.76
CA PHE A 63 1.48 -18.15 -7.11
C PHE A 63 2.61 -18.54 -8.06
N LEU A 64 2.78 -17.78 -9.13
CA LEU A 64 4.02 -17.71 -9.90
C LEU A 64 4.85 -16.56 -9.32
N ILE A 65 5.92 -16.87 -8.59
CA ILE A 65 6.71 -15.88 -7.86
C ILE A 65 7.92 -15.47 -8.67
N PHE A 66 8.05 -14.17 -8.89
CA PHE A 66 9.17 -13.53 -9.55
C PHE A 66 9.89 -12.63 -8.56
N ASP A 67 11.22 -12.68 -8.56
CA ASP A 67 12.07 -11.80 -7.76
C ASP A 67 13.15 -11.19 -8.65
N LEU A 68 13.85 -10.19 -8.15
CA LEU A 68 14.94 -9.56 -8.86
C LEU A 68 16.07 -10.58 -9.13
N ASP A 69 16.73 -10.45 -10.28
CA ASP A 69 18.01 -11.09 -10.54
C ASP A 69 19.10 -10.58 -9.59
N GLU A 70 20.25 -11.26 -9.56
CA GLU A 70 21.35 -10.90 -8.66
C GLU A 70 21.88 -9.47 -8.93
N SER A 71 21.78 -9.01 -10.18
CA SER A 71 22.16 -7.66 -10.61
C SER A 71 21.10 -6.59 -10.33
N LYS A 72 19.90 -6.98 -9.88
CA LYS A 72 18.72 -6.11 -9.69
C LYS A 72 18.33 -5.31 -10.92
N THR A 73 18.60 -5.86 -12.10
CA THR A 73 18.33 -5.26 -13.42
C THR A 73 17.09 -5.82 -14.10
N GLY A 74 16.59 -6.95 -13.62
CA GLY A 74 15.42 -7.61 -14.18
C GLY A 74 14.74 -8.53 -13.18
N TYR A 75 13.52 -8.91 -13.51
CA TYR A 75 12.80 -9.96 -12.78
C TYR A 75 13.09 -11.32 -13.40
N ARG A 76 13.27 -12.33 -12.56
CA ARG A 76 13.35 -13.73 -12.95
C ARG A 76 12.30 -14.55 -12.22
N PHE A 77 11.82 -15.59 -12.88
CA PHE A 77 11.02 -16.60 -12.20
C PHE A 77 11.84 -17.25 -11.08
N LEU A 78 11.30 -17.26 -9.87
CA LEU A 78 11.95 -17.84 -8.70
C LEU A 78 11.39 -19.22 -8.40
N LYS A 79 10.07 -19.33 -8.22
CA LYS A 79 9.38 -20.60 -7.91
C LYS A 79 7.86 -20.47 -7.98
N GLU A 80 7.18 -21.61 -7.91
CA GLU A 80 5.75 -21.70 -7.63
C GLU A 80 5.52 -21.92 -6.13
N ALA A 81 4.38 -21.45 -5.62
CA ALA A 81 3.92 -21.73 -4.27
C ALA A 81 2.38 -21.86 -4.25
N PRO A 82 1.78 -22.67 -3.37
CA PRO A 82 0.32 -22.71 -3.25
C PRO A 82 -0.22 -21.37 -2.71
N VAL A 83 -1.43 -20.99 -3.12
CA VAL A 83 -2.14 -19.88 -2.46
C VAL A 83 -2.63 -20.34 -1.08
N PRO A 84 -2.46 -19.55 -0.01
CA PRO A 84 -2.85 -19.95 1.35
C PRO A 84 -4.38 -19.98 1.52
N MET A 85 -5.09 -19.25 0.67
CA MET A 85 -6.55 -19.16 0.64
C MET A 85 -7.02 -18.79 -0.77
N PRO A 86 -8.31 -19.02 -1.11
CA PRO A 86 -8.84 -18.61 -2.40
C PRO A 86 -8.66 -17.10 -2.63
N MET A 87 -7.91 -16.74 -3.66
CA MET A 87 -7.68 -15.35 -4.02
C MET A 87 -8.86 -14.82 -4.85
N PRO A 88 -9.38 -13.62 -4.54
CA PRO A 88 -10.41 -13.01 -5.38
C PRO A 88 -9.84 -12.69 -6.76
N LYS A 89 -10.70 -12.70 -7.77
CA LYS A 89 -10.34 -12.22 -9.11
C LYS A 89 -9.97 -10.73 -9.04
N GLY A 90 -8.94 -10.33 -9.80
CA GLY A 90 -8.48 -8.94 -9.80
C GLY A 90 -7.77 -8.54 -8.53
N VAL A 91 -7.17 -9.47 -7.79
CA VAL A 91 -6.42 -9.12 -6.58
C VAL A 91 -5.28 -8.18 -6.93
N ARG A 92 -5.11 -7.17 -6.09
CA ARG A 92 -4.00 -6.22 -6.05
C ARG A 92 -3.78 -5.97 -4.56
N ALA A 93 -2.71 -6.55 -4.03
CA ALA A 93 -2.42 -6.53 -2.61
C ALA A 93 -0.93 -6.66 -2.38
N ALA A 94 -0.49 -6.31 -1.17
CA ALA A 94 0.85 -6.58 -0.69
C ALA A 94 0.78 -7.26 0.66
N PHE A 95 1.47 -8.39 0.81
CA PHE A 95 1.58 -9.07 2.08
C PHE A 95 2.81 -10.00 2.13
N PRO A 96 3.25 -10.39 3.34
CA PRO A 96 4.32 -11.37 3.52
C PRO A 96 3.95 -12.73 2.95
N LEU A 97 4.89 -13.35 2.24
CA LEU A 97 4.72 -14.73 1.77
C LEU A 97 5.67 -15.65 2.54
N GLU A 98 5.13 -16.70 3.15
CA GLU A 98 5.93 -17.75 3.79
C GLU A 98 6.91 -18.39 2.80
N ALA A 99 6.47 -18.56 1.55
CA ALA A 99 7.33 -19.02 0.46
C ALA A 99 8.54 -18.09 0.21
N LEU A 100 8.55 -16.86 0.70
CA LEU A 100 9.67 -15.93 0.59
C LEU A 100 10.29 -15.62 1.96
N ASP A 101 10.25 -16.55 2.90
CA ASP A 101 10.75 -16.37 4.27
C ASP A 101 10.10 -15.15 4.96
N ASN A 102 8.81 -14.94 4.69
CA ASN A 102 8.00 -13.80 5.16
C ASN A 102 8.47 -12.42 4.66
N ARG A 103 9.22 -12.36 3.56
CA ARG A 103 9.41 -11.11 2.81
C ARG A 103 8.08 -10.67 2.20
N SER A 104 7.86 -9.35 2.13
CA SER A 104 6.66 -8.80 1.49
C SER A 104 6.74 -8.96 -0.02
N ALA A 105 5.61 -9.26 -0.65
CA ALA A 105 5.48 -9.33 -2.10
C ALA A 105 4.24 -8.59 -2.58
N CYS A 106 4.33 -8.04 -3.79
CA CYS A 106 3.18 -7.56 -4.55
C CYS A 106 2.45 -8.76 -5.15
N VAL A 107 1.20 -8.97 -4.73
CA VAL A 107 0.35 -10.10 -5.14
C VAL A 107 -0.73 -9.60 -6.08
N VAL A 108 -0.70 -10.08 -7.32
CA VAL A 108 -1.54 -9.54 -8.40
C VAL A 108 -2.16 -10.62 -9.28
N SER A 109 -3.35 -10.36 -9.80
CA SER A 109 -3.88 -11.12 -10.93
C SER A 109 -3.25 -10.65 -12.27
N PRO A 110 -3.10 -11.51 -13.29
CA PRO A 110 -2.37 -11.20 -14.54
C PRO A 110 -2.87 -9.96 -15.31
N GLU A 111 -4.16 -9.63 -15.21
CA GLU A 111 -4.78 -8.49 -15.86
C GLU A 111 -4.22 -7.13 -15.42
N VAL A 112 -3.50 -7.08 -14.29
CA VAL A 112 -2.81 -5.85 -13.85
C VAL A 112 -1.82 -5.34 -14.91
N PHE A 113 -1.26 -6.25 -15.71
CA PHE A 113 -0.25 -5.91 -16.72
C PHE A 113 -0.84 -5.39 -18.04
N ASP A 114 -2.17 -5.37 -18.18
CA ASP A 114 -2.83 -5.05 -19.44
C ASP A 114 -3.01 -3.53 -19.67
N SER A 115 -2.67 -2.70 -18.68
CA SER A 115 -2.79 -1.24 -18.78
C SER A 115 -1.69 -0.50 -18.03
N ALA A 116 -1.37 0.73 -18.45
CA ALA A 116 -0.43 1.60 -17.75
C ALA A 116 -0.87 1.85 -16.29
N ARG A 117 -2.18 2.04 -16.05
CA ARG A 117 -2.73 2.26 -14.70
C ARG A 117 -2.53 1.04 -13.81
N GLY A 118 -2.59 -0.17 -14.36
CA GLY A 118 -2.28 -1.38 -13.61
C GLY A 118 -0.82 -1.43 -13.16
N TYR A 119 0.14 -1.00 -13.98
CA TYR A 119 1.53 -0.83 -13.52
C TYR A 119 1.64 0.20 -12.40
N VAL A 120 0.91 1.31 -12.45
CA VAL A 120 0.86 2.25 -11.32
C VAL A 120 0.36 1.58 -10.05
N THR A 121 -0.68 0.73 -10.15
CA THR A 121 -1.15 -0.03 -8.98
C THR A 121 -0.09 -0.99 -8.44
N ILE A 122 0.79 -1.56 -9.27
CA ILE A 122 1.93 -2.35 -8.75
C ILE A 122 2.82 -1.49 -7.83
N PHE A 123 3.06 -0.23 -8.19
CA PHE A 123 3.83 0.68 -7.32
C PHE A 123 3.07 1.06 -6.05
N HIS A 124 1.73 1.18 -6.09
CA HIS A 124 0.91 1.30 -4.88
C HIS A 124 1.18 0.12 -3.93
N GLU A 125 1.16 -1.11 -4.44
CA GLU A 125 1.47 -2.29 -3.64
C GLU A 125 2.94 -2.34 -3.18
N PHE A 126 3.89 -1.78 -3.95
CA PHE A 126 5.27 -1.62 -3.50
C PHE A 126 5.41 -0.64 -2.33
N VAL A 127 4.56 0.40 -2.26
CA VAL A 127 4.49 1.28 -1.09
C VAL A 127 4.10 0.48 0.16
N HIS A 128 3.10 -0.40 0.05
CA HIS A 128 2.71 -1.29 1.14
C HIS A 128 3.82 -2.29 1.51
N CYS A 129 4.54 -2.85 0.52
CA CYS A 129 5.71 -3.68 0.81
C CYS A 129 6.77 -2.91 1.61
N ARG A 130 7.00 -1.64 1.25
CA ARG A 130 7.93 -0.78 1.99
C ARG A 130 7.45 -0.49 3.40
N GLN A 131 6.18 -0.17 3.58
CA GLN A 131 5.58 0.04 4.90
C GLN A 131 5.80 -1.20 5.78
N TRP A 132 5.46 -2.39 5.27
CA TRP A 132 5.68 -3.67 5.95
C TRP A 132 7.13 -3.90 6.36
N GLU A 133 8.07 -3.76 5.43
CA GLU A 133 9.48 -4.08 5.70
C GLU A 133 10.20 -3.05 6.60
N THR A 134 9.56 -1.93 6.91
CA THR A 134 10.18 -0.86 7.70
C THR A 134 9.49 -0.59 9.03
N VAL A 135 8.31 0.01 9.01
CA VAL A 135 7.69 0.58 10.23
C VAL A 135 6.31 0.02 10.53
N GLU A 136 5.59 -0.55 9.56
CA GLU A 136 4.21 -1.00 9.74
C GLU A 136 4.06 -1.99 10.91
N PRO A 137 4.88 -3.05 11.06
CA PRO A 137 4.70 -4.00 12.16
C PRO A 137 4.87 -3.35 13.53
N ALA A 138 5.83 -2.43 13.67
CA ALA A 138 6.09 -1.72 14.92
C ALA A 138 4.95 -0.74 15.25
N LEU A 139 4.49 0.03 14.26
CA LEU A 139 3.36 0.95 14.42
C LEU A 139 2.06 0.21 14.72
N LYS A 140 1.77 -0.84 13.96
CA LYS A 140 0.58 -1.69 14.13
C LYS A 140 0.52 -2.30 15.54
N GLY A 141 1.66 -2.75 16.08
CA GLY A 141 1.76 -3.24 17.46
C GLY A 141 1.40 -2.21 18.54
N ARG A 142 1.53 -0.91 18.25
CA ARG A 142 1.16 0.18 19.16
C ARG A 142 -0.36 0.43 19.19
N LEU A 143 -1.11 -0.01 18.19
CA LEU A 143 -2.54 0.27 18.09
C LEU A 143 -3.36 -0.57 19.08
N SER A 144 -4.30 0.07 19.76
CA SER A 144 -5.26 -0.62 20.63
C SER A 144 -6.18 -1.55 19.84
N ILE A 145 -6.69 -1.09 18.69
CA ILE A 145 -7.59 -1.87 17.82
C ILE A 145 -6.90 -3.13 17.27
N TYR A 146 -5.60 -3.06 16.96
CA TYR A 146 -4.84 -4.22 16.52
C TYR A 146 -4.71 -5.26 17.63
N ARG A 147 -4.36 -4.84 18.85
CA ARG A 147 -4.22 -5.77 19.99
C ARG A 147 -5.54 -6.47 20.29
N GLN A 148 -6.65 -5.73 20.31
CA GLN A 148 -7.99 -6.31 20.51
C GLN A 148 -8.35 -7.29 19.40
N ALA A 149 -8.08 -6.95 18.14
CA ALA A 149 -8.31 -7.85 17.02
C ALA A 149 -7.50 -9.14 17.13
N MET A 150 -6.23 -9.05 17.52
CA MET A 150 -5.36 -10.23 17.70
C MET A 150 -5.84 -11.11 18.86
N GLU A 151 -6.28 -10.52 19.97
CA GLU A 151 -6.89 -11.26 21.09
C GLU A 151 -8.18 -11.98 20.67
N ALA A 152 -8.95 -11.39 19.74
CA ALA A 152 -10.16 -11.98 19.18
C ALA A 152 -9.90 -12.96 18.01
N GLY A 153 -8.65 -13.10 17.54
CA GLY A 153 -8.31 -13.89 16.35
C GLY A 153 -8.81 -13.29 15.03
N ASP A 154 -9.11 -11.99 15.00
CA ASP A 154 -9.54 -11.26 13.82
C ASP A 154 -8.33 -10.74 13.02
N TYR A 155 -7.81 -11.58 12.14
CA TYR A 155 -6.72 -11.21 11.23
C TYR A 155 -7.16 -10.28 10.09
N MET A 156 -8.47 -10.08 9.90
CA MET A 156 -9.06 -9.29 8.81
C MET A 156 -9.62 -7.96 9.31
N TRP A 157 -9.25 -7.53 10.52
CA TRP A 157 -9.79 -6.34 11.18
C TRP A 157 -9.62 -5.07 10.32
N GLU A 158 -8.50 -4.90 9.62
CA GLU A 158 -8.29 -3.71 8.77
C GLU A 158 -9.34 -3.58 7.66
N LEU A 159 -9.94 -4.70 7.25
CA LEU A 159 -10.97 -4.71 6.23
C LEU A 159 -12.39 -4.69 6.79
N SER A 160 -12.58 -5.28 7.98
CA SER A 160 -13.89 -5.57 8.56
C SER A 160 -14.23 -4.75 9.81
N TYR A 161 -13.32 -3.88 10.26
CA TYR A 161 -13.52 -3.01 11.41
C TYR A 161 -14.83 -2.19 11.25
N PRO A 162 -15.72 -2.21 12.25
CA PRO A 162 -17.06 -1.63 12.15
C PRO A 162 -17.05 -0.11 12.37
N PHE A 163 -16.31 0.62 11.53
CA PHE A 163 -16.25 2.08 11.61
C PHE A 163 -17.64 2.70 11.32
N PRO A 164 -18.07 3.75 12.05
CA PRO A 164 -19.40 4.33 11.92
C PRO A 164 -19.55 5.26 10.70
N TYR A 165 -19.38 4.72 9.49
CA TYR A 165 -19.47 5.49 8.23
C TYR A 165 -20.80 6.20 8.01
N GLU A 166 -21.89 5.67 8.59
CA GLU A 166 -23.24 6.21 8.47
C GLU A 166 -23.55 7.30 9.50
N ASN A 167 -22.63 7.62 10.41
CA ASN A 167 -22.79 8.74 11.33
C ASN A 167 -22.87 10.05 10.53
N ALA A 168 -23.99 10.77 10.65
CA ALA A 168 -24.27 11.96 9.84
C ALA A 168 -23.25 13.08 10.07
N GLU A 169 -22.84 13.31 11.32
CA GLU A 169 -21.82 14.32 11.66
C GLU A 169 -20.47 13.95 11.04
N PHE A 170 -20.08 12.68 11.08
CA PHE A 170 -18.86 12.20 10.42
C PHE A 170 -18.93 12.39 8.89
N ALA A 171 -20.04 12.00 8.27
CA ALA A 171 -20.25 12.09 6.82
C ALA A 171 -20.27 13.53 6.30
N GLU A 172 -20.59 14.50 7.16
CA GLU A 172 -20.49 15.94 6.87
C GLU A 172 -19.08 16.49 7.16
N ASP A 173 -18.56 16.24 8.36
CA ASP A 173 -17.32 16.86 8.85
C ASP A 173 -16.07 16.35 8.13
N TYR A 174 -16.02 15.06 7.78
CA TYR A 174 -14.83 14.48 7.15
C TYR A 174 -14.53 15.09 5.77
N PRO A 175 -15.46 15.08 4.79
CA PRO A 175 -15.24 15.79 3.53
C PRO A 175 -15.03 17.29 3.70
N ALA A 176 -15.76 17.93 4.63
CA ALA A 176 -15.60 19.36 4.90
C ALA A 176 -14.20 19.72 5.38
N ALA A 177 -13.57 18.90 6.22
CA ALA A 177 -12.20 19.11 6.67
C ALA A 177 -11.22 19.09 5.48
N LEU A 178 -11.37 18.12 4.58
CA LEU A 178 -10.53 17.99 3.39
C LEU A 178 -10.70 19.19 2.44
N ASP A 179 -11.94 19.63 2.22
CA ASP A 179 -12.22 20.80 1.37
C ASP A 179 -11.61 22.09 1.92
N ARG A 180 -11.52 22.22 3.25
CA ARG A 180 -10.83 23.34 3.91
C ARG A 180 -9.32 23.28 3.68
N MET A 181 -8.72 22.08 3.74
CA MET A 181 -7.29 21.88 3.44
C MET A 181 -6.96 22.33 2.01
N ASP A 182 -7.74 21.87 1.02
CA ASP A 182 -7.52 22.19 -0.39
C ASP A 182 -7.67 23.68 -0.71
N ARG A 183 -8.54 24.38 0.02
CA ARG A 183 -8.75 25.83 -0.10
C ARG A 183 -7.72 26.66 0.66
N GLY A 184 -6.78 26.03 1.36
CA GLY A 184 -5.77 26.69 2.17
C GLY A 184 -6.27 27.20 3.54
N ASP A 185 -7.48 26.82 3.96
CA ASP A 185 -8.06 27.15 5.26
C ASP A 185 -7.63 26.12 6.33
N GLY A 186 -6.31 26.01 6.49
CA GLY A 186 -5.67 25.04 7.38
C GLY A 186 -6.14 25.12 8.85
N PRO A 187 -6.27 26.31 9.46
CA PRO A 187 -6.78 26.42 10.83
C PRO A 187 -8.18 25.81 11.01
N GLU A 188 -9.11 26.08 10.09
CA GLU A 188 -10.46 25.52 10.16
C GLU A 188 -10.47 24.01 9.90
N ALA A 189 -9.67 23.54 8.93
CA ALA A 189 -9.51 22.11 8.67
C ALA A 189 -9.04 21.34 9.92
N LEU A 190 -8.04 21.87 10.63
CA LEU A 190 -7.53 21.28 11.87
C LEU A 190 -8.56 21.34 13.01
N ARG A 191 -9.34 22.42 13.08
CA ARG A 191 -10.45 22.53 14.03
C ARG A 191 -11.51 21.46 13.78
N ILE A 192 -11.88 21.21 12.52
CA ILE A 192 -12.81 20.13 12.16
C ILE A 192 -12.21 18.76 12.50
N ARG A 193 -10.92 18.51 12.20
CA ARG A 193 -10.24 17.26 12.61
C ARG A 193 -10.26 17.04 14.12
N ALA A 194 -10.09 18.08 14.93
CA ALA A 194 -10.19 17.97 16.38
C ALA A 194 -11.61 17.55 16.81
N ARG A 195 -12.67 18.12 16.21
CA ARG A 195 -14.04 17.65 16.45
C ARG A 195 -14.25 16.20 16.05
N LEU A 196 -13.73 15.79 14.89
CA LEU A 196 -13.81 14.40 14.44
C LEU A 196 -13.16 13.43 15.45
N LYS A 197 -12.03 13.82 16.05
CA LYS A 197 -11.38 13.06 17.11
C LYS A 197 -12.28 12.87 18.32
N ASP A 198 -12.93 13.94 18.76
CA ASP A 198 -13.87 13.90 19.90
C ASP A 198 -15.13 13.06 19.57
N LEU A 199 -15.68 13.23 18.37
CA LEU A 199 -16.86 12.51 17.88
C LEU A 199 -16.62 10.99 17.78
N LEU A 200 -15.49 10.59 17.20
CA LEU A 200 -15.18 9.20 16.91
C LEU A 200 -14.76 8.41 18.16
N GLY A 201 -14.21 9.10 19.16
CA GLY A 201 -13.55 8.46 20.28
C GLY A 201 -12.22 7.80 19.86
N PRO A 202 -11.48 7.23 20.83
CA PRO A 202 -10.09 6.82 20.63
C PRO A 202 -9.91 5.74 19.56
N GLU A 203 -10.70 4.67 19.59
CA GLU A 203 -10.51 3.50 18.70
C GLU A 203 -10.86 3.80 17.24
N ASN A 204 -11.99 4.47 16.99
CA ASN A 204 -12.36 4.86 15.63
C ASN A 204 -11.42 5.93 15.07
N TYR A 205 -10.95 6.87 15.89
CA TYR A 205 -9.97 7.84 15.45
C TYR A 205 -8.61 7.19 15.17
N GLU A 206 -8.19 6.22 15.98
CA GLU A 206 -7.00 5.40 15.72
C GLU A 206 -7.13 4.65 14.39
N TYR A 207 -8.28 4.03 14.11
CA TYR A 207 -8.55 3.36 12.84
C TYR A 207 -8.51 4.32 11.65
N LEU A 208 -9.12 5.51 11.77
CA LEU A 208 -9.05 6.56 10.75
C LEU A 208 -7.60 6.92 10.44
N CYS A 209 -6.81 7.27 11.46
CA CYS A 209 -5.42 7.66 11.30
C CYS A 209 -4.57 6.53 10.70
N TRP A 210 -4.84 5.27 11.09
CA TRP A 210 -4.18 4.11 10.52
C TRP A 210 -4.43 3.97 9.02
N GLN A 211 -5.69 4.08 8.59
CA GLN A 211 -6.07 3.95 7.18
C GLN A 211 -5.57 5.14 6.35
N GLU A 212 -5.65 6.36 6.88
CA GLU A 212 -5.09 7.56 6.24
C GLU A 212 -3.57 7.45 6.06
N TRP A 213 -2.85 6.89 7.03
CA TRP A 213 -1.42 6.66 6.93
C TRP A 213 -1.09 5.51 5.97
N LYS A 214 -1.74 4.35 6.09
CA LYS A 214 -1.40 3.17 5.32
C LYS A 214 -1.79 3.33 3.85
N GLU A 215 -3.07 3.52 3.61
CA GLU A 215 -3.67 3.54 2.27
C GLU A 215 -3.63 4.94 1.66
N GLY A 216 -3.78 5.97 2.49
CA GLY A 216 -3.64 7.35 2.02
C GLY A 216 -2.23 7.69 1.56
N PHE A 217 -1.18 7.17 2.20
CA PHE A 217 0.19 7.39 1.74
C PHE A 217 0.48 6.66 0.42
N ALA A 218 -0.01 5.42 0.28
CA ALA A 218 0.08 4.69 -0.98
C ALA A 218 -0.67 5.42 -2.11
N ARG A 219 -1.87 5.93 -1.83
CA ARG A 219 -2.65 6.77 -2.77
C ARG A 219 -1.97 8.09 -3.11
N TYR A 220 -1.33 8.74 -2.13
CA TYR A 220 -0.56 9.97 -2.33
C TYR A 220 0.57 9.77 -3.35
N LEU A 221 1.35 8.69 -3.22
CA LEU A 221 2.40 8.35 -4.17
C LEU A 221 1.85 7.84 -5.51
N GLU A 222 0.74 7.08 -5.51
CA GLU A 222 0.02 6.70 -6.72
C GLU A 222 -0.36 7.94 -7.54
N ASN A 223 -0.96 8.95 -6.90
CA ASN A 223 -1.33 10.20 -7.58
C ASN A 223 -0.11 11.01 -8.05
N ALA A 224 1.01 10.98 -7.32
CA ALA A 224 2.26 11.56 -7.79
C ALA A 224 2.76 10.88 -9.08
N ILE A 225 2.68 9.55 -9.16
CA ILE A 225 3.01 8.79 -10.37
C ILE A 225 2.04 9.12 -11.51
N LEU A 226 0.73 9.07 -11.27
CA LEU A 226 -0.29 9.36 -12.29
C LEU A 226 -0.08 10.74 -12.90
N ARG A 227 0.15 11.75 -12.05
CA ARG A 227 0.46 13.12 -12.49
C ARG A 227 1.72 13.19 -13.34
N HIS A 228 2.79 12.51 -12.92
CA HIS A 228 4.05 12.47 -13.68
C HIS A 228 3.86 11.85 -15.07
N LEU A 229 3.01 10.83 -15.18
CA LEU A 229 2.69 10.14 -16.43
C LEU A 229 1.60 10.84 -17.26
N ASN A 230 1.14 12.03 -16.86
CA ASN A 230 0.02 12.76 -17.47
C ASN A 230 -1.28 11.94 -17.54
N MET A 231 -1.54 11.14 -16.50
CA MET A 231 -2.75 10.36 -16.31
C MET A 231 -3.67 11.04 -15.30
N GLU A 232 -4.97 10.75 -15.39
CA GLU A 232 -5.94 11.22 -14.39
C GLU A 232 -5.60 10.65 -13.00
N GLU A 233 -5.63 11.50 -11.99
CA GLU A 233 -5.43 11.12 -10.58
C GLU A 233 -6.63 10.32 -10.04
N ASN A 234 -6.40 9.52 -9.02
CA ASN A 234 -7.40 8.65 -8.42
C ASN A 234 -8.04 9.29 -7.17
N HIS A 235 -9.11 10.05 -7.40
CA HIS A 235 -9.88 10.75 -6.36
C HIS A 235 -11.16 10.02 -5.90
N GLY A 236 -11.28 8.72 -6.19
CA GLY A 236 -12.44 7.93 -5.79
C GLY A 236 -12.49 7.68 -4.28
N GLY A 237 -13.69 7.71 -3.69
CA GLY A 237 -13.91 7.28 -2.29
C GLY A 237 -14.81 8.18 -1.45
N LEU A 238 -14.99 9.45 -1.85
CA LEU A 238 -15.77 10.43 -1.10
C LEU A 238 -17.27 10.51 -1.49
N ALA A 239 -17.71 9.66 -2.43
CA ALA A 239 -19.13 9.54 -2.74
C ALA A 239 -19.87 8.88 -1.58
N LEU A 240 -21.07 9.40 -1.25
CA LEU A 240 -21.94 8.80 -0.23
C LEU A 240 -22.62 7.52 -0.74
N PRO A 241 -22.89 6.53 0.14
CA PRO A 241 -22.44 6.46 1.53
C PRO A 241 -20.91 6.26 1.61
N LEU A 242 -20.27 6.89 2.62
CA LEU A 242 -18.83 6.74 2.80
C LEU A 242 -18.47 5.28 3.12
N THR A 243 -17.27 4.90 2.72
CA THR A 243 -16.69 3.59 3.01
C THR A 243 -15.22 3.77 3.40
N ARG A 244 -14.52 2.67 3.70
CA ARG A 244 -13.07 2.70 3.97
C ARG A 244 -12.27 3.42 2.87
N VAL A 245 -12.71 3.35 1.61
CA VAL A 245 -12.06 4.02 0.47
C VAL A 245 -12.01 5.55 0.64
N ALA A 246 -12.93 6.14 1.41
CA ALA A 246 -12.89 7.56 1.76
C ALA A 246 -11.58 7.94 2.46
N PHE A 247 -10.99 7.03 3.25
CA PHE A 247 -9.75 7.29 3.99
C PHE A 247 -8.51 7.22 3.10
N TYR A 248 -8.64 6.60 1.93
CA TYR A 248 -7.54 6.50 0.97
C TYR A 248 -7.39 7.86 0.28
N GLU A 249 -8.50 8.42 -0.18
CA GLU A 249 -8.55 9.77 -0.73
C GLU A 249 -8.27 10.84 0.33
N GLY A 250 -8.95 10.75 1.48
CA GLY A 250 -8.78 11.71 2.55
C GLY A 250 -7.37 11.70 3.14
N GLY A 251 -6.78 10.52 3.32
CA GLY A 251 -5.38 10.38 3.73
C GLY A 251 -4.42 10.97 2.69
N SER A 252 -4.63 10.72 1.39
CA SER A 252 -3.81 11.32 0.33
C SER A 252 -3.84 12.86 0.36
N ARG A 253 -5.03 13.46 0.44
CA ARG A 253 -5.21 14.92 0.54
C ARG A 253 -4.60 15.48 1.83
N PHE A 254 -4.82 14.80 2.95
CA PHE A 254 -4.33 15.25 4.24
C PHE A 254 -2.80 15.19 4.33
N ILE A 255 -2.18 14.12 3.80
CA ILE A 255 -0.73 13.99 3.71
C ILE A 255 -0.15 15.12 2.83
N ALA A 256 -0.77 15.42 1.69
CA ALA A 256 -0.35 16.54 0.85
C ALA A 256 -0.41 17.89 1.59
N PHE A 257 -1.47 18.11 2.37
CA PHE A 257 -1.61 19.29 3.23
C PHE A 257 -0.51 19.37 4.30
N LEU A 258 -0.19 18.25 4.96
CA LEU A 258 0.86 18.19 5.98
C LEU A 258 2.26 18.40 5.39
N GLU A 259 2.57 17.74 4.27
CA GLU A 259 3.84 17.91 3.53
C GLU A 259 4.03 19.37 3.08
N GLY A 260 2.95 20.04 2.65
CA GLY A 260 2.97 21.46 2.30
C GLY A 260 3.27 22.40 3.49
N ARG A 261 3.06 21.94 4.73
CA ARG A 261 3.38 22.67 5.97
C ARG A 261 4.75 22.32 6.53
N GLU A 262 5.15 21.06 6.38
CA GLU A 262 6.39 20.50 6.89
C GLU A 262 7.07 19.69 5.78
N ASN A 263 7.95 20.37 5.05
CA ASN A 263 8.67 19.79 3.93
C ASN A 263 9.54 18.60 4.39
N GLY A 264 9.40 17.47 3.72
CA GLY A 264 10.10 16.22 4.00
C GLY A 264 9.41 15.31 5.02
N LEU A 265 8.18 15.62 5.46
CA LEU A 265 7.45 14.78 6.42
C LEU A 265 7.23 13.36 5.88
N THR A 266 6.94 13.23 4.58
CA THR A 266 6.75 11.96 3.87
C THR A 266 8.01 11.08 3.78
N LEU A 267 9.19 11.64 4.07
CA LEU A 267 10.45 10.89 4.08
C LEU A 267 10.63 10.03 5.34
N ASN A 268 9.86 10.31 6.40
CA ASN A 268 9.86 9.53 7.63
C ASN A 268 8.43 9.01 7.94
N LEU A 269 8.20 7.75 7.60
CA LEU A 269 6.89 7.11 7.73
C LEU A 269 6.37 7.05 9.18
N GLU A 270 7.25 6.93 10.18
CA GLU A 270 6.83 6.93 11.59
C GLU A 270 6.41 8.35 12.02
N THR A 271 7.22 9.36 11.70
CA THR A 271 6.86 10.76 11.99
C THR A 271 5.60 11.19 11.23
N LEU A 272 5.41 10.71 10.01
CA LEU A 272 4.17 10.94 9.25
C LEU A 272 2.95 10.38 10.00
N PHE A 273 3.04 9.16 10.52
CA PHE A 273 1.95 8.57 11.31
C PHE A 273 1.64 9.40 12.56
N GLU A 274 2.67 9.81 13.30
CA GLU A 274 2.53 10.64 14.49
C GLU A 274 1.88 11.99 14.17
N ARG A 275 2.25 12.60 13.04
CA ARG A 275 1.67 13.88 12.61
C ARG A 275 0.24 13.74 12.09
N ILE A 276 -0.12 12.61 11.48
CA ILE A 276 -1.52 12.33 11.16
C ILE A 276 -2.34 12.23 12.45
N ALA A 277 -1.85 11.51 13.46
CA ALA A 277 -2.55 11.33 14.74
C ALA A 277 -2.65 12.60 15.60
N ASP A 278 -1.64 13.49 15.50
CA ASP A 278 -1.64 14.80 16.14
C ASP A 278 -1.09 15.89 15.20
N PRO A 279 -1.94 16.48 14.34
CA PRO A 279 -1.51 17.47 13.36
C PRO A 279 -1.29 18.86 13.95
N SER A 280 -1.57 19.04 15.24
CA SER A 280 -1.36 20.31 15.95
C SER A 280 0.07 20.48 16.47
N GLY A 281 0.86 19.40 16.50
CA GLY A 281 2.25 19.43 16.94
C GLY A 281 3.10 20.42 16.15
N GLU A 282 3.90 21.22 16.86
CA GLU A 282 4.98 21.98 16.23
C GLU A 282 5.91 21.02 15.47
N PRO A 283 6.54 21.44 14.36
CA PRO A 283 7.49 20.60 13.64
C PRO A 283 8.48 20.02 14.64
N ALA A 284 8.73 18.72 14.57
CA ALA A 284 9.78 18.10 15.35
C ALA A 284 11.08 18.80 14.98
N GLY A 285 11.48 19.80 15.78
CA GLY A 285 12.65 20.61 15.50
C GLY A 285 13.81 19.66 15.27
N ASN A 286 14.49 19.83 14.14
CA ASN A 286 15.70 19.10 13.80
C ASN A 286 16.71 19.24 14.95
N SER A 287 16.61 18.37 15.95
CA SER A 287 17.57 18.25 17.04
C SER A 287 18.71 17.41 16.51
N ILE A 288 19.42 17.96 15.54
CA ILE A 288 20.84 17.68 15.41
C ILE A 288 21.43 18.28 16.68
N ARG A 289 21.55 17.47 17.73
CA ARG A 289 22.38 17.82 18.88
C ARG A 289 23.76 18.14 18.31
N PRO A 290 24.30 19.36 18.47
CA PRO A 290 25.69 19.60 18.16
C PRO A 290 26.49 18.73 19.13
N THR A 291 27.26 17.79 18.60
CA THR A 291 28.36 17.18 19.34
C THR A 291 29.29 18.32 19.75
N GLY A 292 29.39 18.56 21.06
CA GLY A 292 30.22 19.60 21.66
C GLY A 292 31.72 19.46 21.33
N PRO A 293 32.53 20.42 21.79
CA PRO A 293 33.73 20.88 21.09
C PRO A 293 34.92 19.94 21.23
N SER A 294 35.70 19.82 20.15
CA SER A 294 37.06 19.29 20.20
C SER A 294 37.95 20.13 21.12
N PRO A 295 38.79 19.52 21.95
CA PRO A 295 39.72 20.25 22.81
C PRO A 295 40.83 20.88 21.96
N THR A 296 41.10 22.15 22.27
CA THR A 296 42.23 22.95 21.80
C THR A 296 43.57 22.29 22.12
N THR A 297 44.41 22.14 21.09
CA THR A 297 45.87 21.99 21.24
C THR A 297 46.54 23.35 21.07
N HIS A 298 47.11 23.87 22.15
CA HIS A 298 48.37 24.61 22.19
C HIS A 298 48.97 24.45 23.59
#